data_AF-S8DWB0-F1
#
_entry.id   AF-S8DWB0-F1
#
_cell.length_a   1.000
_cell.length_b   1.000
_cell.length_c   1.000
_cell.angle_alpha   90.00
_cell.angle_beta   90.00
_cell.angle_gamma   90.00
#
_symmetry.space_group_name_H-M   'P 1'
#
loop_
_entity.id
_entity.type
_entity.pdbx_description
1 polymer ?
#
loop_
_entity_poly.entity_id
_entity_poly.type
_entity_poly.pdbx_seq_one_letter_code
_entity_poly.pdbx_strand_id
1 'polypeptide(L)'
;MYICPASHSEGDLRVDDHPLAPITTFHYQILDTPEAVGFETETAALAAVLTGLHEGLETLALTSESAPLTTLAQLPQLRWPRLRRLAFYGTPWTEHHSVVAALTTGMQCLRDLSFKLYTTTSQTKIRTHDRLQLSLPLERLVLSEPNPRDAVFEHLPPTLSALSLRNWPHLHFHQYLHDIASDVYDNPRYDILLDSSDGLSVLRRCVGLSLDQLEIEYRADEGEDALLQFMVVNFPHLTSLKLHRYRSALEQREGRDVSAVSHNLPIPPCCTDCYLERHFAELLAPLSQLCRFKGYLDFVDMPRPRVVSLGPRLGFRYEYHPSQIQHCREVTLITATVFAQVLSRAHGAQC
;
A
#
# COMPACT_ATOMS: atom_id res chain seq x y z
N MET A 1 1.23 -20.83 14.67
CA MET A 1 0.39 -21.07 15.87
C MET A 1 -1.04 -20.79 15.45
N TYR A 2 -1.95 -21.77 15.53
CA TYR A 2 -3.37 -21.52 15.30
C TYR A 2 -3.98 -21.09 16.63
N ILE A 3 -4.41 -19.83 16.72
CA ILE A 3 -5.20 -19.35 17.87
C ILE A 3 -6.63 -19.77 17.57
N CYS A 4 -7.10 -20.83 18.22
CA CYS A 4 -8.48 -21.28 18.09
C CYS A 4 -9.36 -20.40 19.00
N PRO A 5 -10.42 -19.75 18.51
CA PRO A 5 -11.31 -18.92 19.32
C PRO A 5 -12.27 -19.73 20.21
N ALA A 6 -11.93 -20.98 20.56
CA ALA A 6 -12.71 -21.75 21.53
C ALA A 6 -12.66 -21.03 22.88
N SER A 7 -13.81 -20.86 23.52
CA SER A 7 -13.98 -20.19 24.81
C SER A 7 -13.24 -20.95 25.91
N HIS A 8 -11.95 -20.67 26.07
CA HIS A 8 -11.23 -21.05 27.28
C HIS A 8 -11.55 -20.01 28.36
N SER A 9 -11.80 -20.46 29.59
CA SER A 9 -11.97 -19.56 30.73
C SER A 9 -10.71 -18.69 30.87
N GLU A 10 -10.86 -17.44 31.35
CA GLU A 10 -9.78 -16.45 31.47
C GLU A 10 -8.50 -16.97 32.18
N GLY A 11 -8.56 -18.11 32.88
CA GLY A 11 -7.43 -18.74 33.57
C GLY A 11 -6.55 -19.67 32.73
N ASP A 12 -6.96 -20.07 31.51
CA ASP A 12 -6.25 -21.09 30.71
C ASP A 12 -5.28 -20.52 29.66
N LEU A 13 -5.30 -19.21 29.40
CA LEU A 13 -4.41 -18.55 28.44
C LEU A 13 -3.09 -18.14 29.10
N ARG A 14 -2.40 -19.11 29.72
CA ARG A 14 -1.03 -18.91 30.19
C ARG A 14 -0.09 -19.58 29.21
N VAL A 15 0.78 -18.77 28.60
CA VAL A 15 2.02 -19.33 28.06
C VAL A 15 2.78 -19.83 29.28
N ASP A 16 3.04 -21.14 29.37
CA ASP A 16 3.81 -21.73 30.46
C ASP A 16 5.09 -20.93 30.71
N ASP A 17 5.55 -20.83 31.97
CA ASP A 17 6.77 -20.09 32.36
C ASP A 17 8.07 -20.66 31.73
N HIS A 18 7.94 -21.67 30.86
CA HIS A 18 9.02 -22.14 30.03
C HIS A 18 9.40 -21.06 29.00
N PRO A 19 10.69 -20.71 28.89
CA PRO A 19 11.12 -19.75 27.90
C PRO A 19 10.71 -20.27 26.52
N LEU A 20 9.81 -19.55 25.87
CA LEU A 20 9.49 -19.79 24.47
C LEU A 20 10.81 -19.80 23.69
N ALA A 21 10.90 -20.66 22.67
CA ALA A 21 12.00 -20.59 21.72
C ALA A 21 12.18 -19.11 21.27
N PRO A 22 13.41 -18.64 20.99
CA PRO A 22 13.66 -17.24 20.67
C PRO A 22 13.02 -16.88 19.33
N ILE A 23 11.73 -16.58 19.36
CA ILE A 23 10.93 -16.16 18.22
C ILE A 23 11.24 -14.69 18.02
N THR A 24 11.89 -14.38 16.90
CA THR A 24 12.22 -13.01 16.50
C THR A 24 11.18 -12.42 15.56
N THR A 25 10.29 -13.25 14.99
CA THR A 25 9.27 -12.82 14.04
C THR A 25 7.92 -13.45 14.39
N PHE A 26 6.89 -12.62 14.55
CA PHE A 26 5.53 -13.05 14.84
C PHE A 26 4.55 -12.33 13.93
N HIS A 27 3.86 -13.10 13.09
CA HIS A 27 2.85 -12.60 12.17
C HIS A 27 1.51 -13.22 12.52
N TYR A 28 0.54 -12.37 12.81
CA TYR A 28 -0.86 -12.73 12.97
C TYR A 28 -1.68 -11.97 11.94
N GLN A 29 -2.20 -12.71 10.97
CA GLN A 29 -3.00 -12.17 9.88
C GLN A 29 -4.23 -13.05 9.72
N ILE A 30 -5.41 -12.44 9.81
CA ILE A 30 -6.68 -13.07 9.48
C ILE A 30 -6.95 -12.72 8.03
N LEU A 31 -7.32 -13.70 7.22
CA LEU A 31 -7.73 -13.48 5.84
C LEU A 31 -8.96 -12.56 5.83
N ASP A 32 -8.85 -11.45 5.10
CA ASP A 32 -9.88 -10.41 4.95
C ASP A 32 -11.27 -11.01 4.76
N THR A 33 -12.05 -11.08 5.84
CA THR A 33 -13.50 -11.22 5.75
C THR A 33 -14.12 -9.84 6.00
N PRO A 34 -15.14 -9.42 5.23
CA PRO A 34 -15.80 -8.13 5.40
C PRO A 34 -16.35 -7.88 6.82
N GLU A 35 -16.46 -8.95 7.61
CA GLU A 35 -17.04 -9.02 8.95
C GLU A 35 -16.02 -9.44 10.02
N ALA A 36 -14.72 -9.29 9.78
CA ALA A 36 -13.70 -9.62 10.78
C ALA A 36 -13.86 -8.71 12.01
N VAL A 37 -14.69 -9.12 12.96
CA VAL A 37 -14.81 -8.51 14.28
C VAL A 37 -13.71 -9.12 15.15
N GLY A 38 -12.86 -8.29 15.73
CA GLY A 38 -11.90 -8.74 16.73
C GLY A 38 -12.65 -9.40 17.88
N PHE A 39 -12.32 -10.65 18.20
CA PHE A 39 -12.90 -11.33 19.36
C PHE A 39 -12.09 -10.95 20.61
N GLU A 40 -12.77 -10.68 21.73
CA GLU A 40 -12.09 -10.35 22.99
C GLU A 40 -11.16 -11.48 23.44
N THR A 41 -11.59 -12.73 23.29
CA THR A 41 -10.80 -13.93 23.61
C THR A 41 -9.54 -14.04 22.77
N GLU A 42 -9.64 -13.70 21.49
CA GLU A 42 -8.52 -13.67 20.55
C GLU A 42 -7.54 -12.54 20.91
N THR A 43 -8.06 -11.36 21.20
CA THR A 43 -7.27 -10.21 21.65
C THR A 43 -6.53 -10.53 22.95
N ALA A 44 -7.19 -11.19 23.91
CA ALA A 44 -6.58 -11.64 25.16
C ALA A 44 -5.51 -12.73 24.93
N ALA A 45 -5.77 -13.69 24.05
CA ALA A 45 -4.79 -14.73 23.69
C ALA A 45 -3.54 -14.11 23.03
N LEU A 46 -3.73 -13.16 22.10
CA LEU A 46 -2.64 -12.41 21.49
C LEU A 46 -1.84 -11.61 22.54
N ALA A 47 -2.52 -10.95 23.47
CA ALA A 47 -1.87 -10.24 24.56
C ALA A 47 -0.97 -11.17 25.40
N ALA A 48 -1.46 -12.37 25.75
CA ALA A 48 -0.68 -13.35 26.51
C ALA A 48 0.56 -13.82 25.74
N VAL A 49 0.41 -14.15 24.46
CA VAL A 49 1.52 -14.57 23.59
C VAL A 49 2.56 -13.45 23.44
N LEU A 50 2.12 -12.22 23.17
CA LEU A 50 3.03 -11.07 22.98
C LEU A 50 3.76 -10.71 24.27
N THR A 51 3.14 -10.89 25.44
CA THR A 51 3.80 -10.75 26.74
C THR A 51 4.95 -11.76 26.89
N GLY A 52 4.82 -12.98 26.39
CA GLY A 52 5.91 -13.96 26.40
C GLY A 52 7.04 -13.69 25.39
N LEU A 53 6.78 -12.87 24.35
CA LEU A 53 7.69 -12.70 23.21
C LEU A 53 8.41 -11.34 23.14
N HIS A 54 7.92 -10.31 23.85
CA HIS A 54 8.36 -8.92 23.70
C HIS A 54 9.89 -8.68 23.76
N GLU A 55 10.62 -9.38 24.62
CA GLU A 55 12.08 -9.22 24.79
C GLU A 55 12.90 -9.66 23.57
N GLY A 56 12.42 -10.69 22.86
CA GLY A 56 13.13 -11.30 21.73
C GLY A 56 12.64 -10.84 20.36
N LEU A 57 11.45 -10.24 20.29
CA LEU A 57 10.79 -9.99 19.02
C LEU A 57 11.43 -8.82 18.26
N GLU A 58 11.79 -9.08 17.01
CA GLU A 58 12.33 -8.09 16.08
C GLU A 58 11.29 -7.62 15.05
N THR A 59 10.32 -8.48 14.73
CA THR A 59 9.29 -8.22 13.72
C THR A 59 7.92 -8.64 14.23
N LEU A 60 6.98 -7.69 14.23
CA LEU A 60 5.59 -7.89 14.63
C LEU A 60 4.65 -7.45 13.50
N ALA A 61 3.76 -8.34 13.06
CA ALA A 61 2.69 -8.02 12.13
C ALA A 61 1.36 -8.50 12.72
N LEU A 62 0.38 -7.59 12.80
CA LEU A 62 -0.93 -7.88 13.41
C LEU A 62 -2.08 -7.40 12.52
N THR A 63 -3.17 -8.15 12.51
CA THR A 63 -4.49 -7.65 12.13
C THR A 63 -4.94 -6.59 13.14
N SER A 64 -5.39 -5.44 12.66
CA SER A 64 -5.74 -4.23 13.40
C SER A 64 -6.89 -4.48 14.39
N GLU A 65 -7.87 -5.26 13.93
CA GLU A 65 -9.11 -5.62 14.62
C GLU A 65 -8.86 -6.43 15.90
N SER A 66 -7.85 -7.30 15.87
CA SER A 66 -7.48 -8.17 16.98
C SER A 66 -6.23 -7.71 17.72
N ALA A 67 -5.62 -6.60 17.29
CA ALA A 67 -4.40 -6.10 17.89
C ALA A 67 -4.68 -5.64 19.32
N PRO A 68 -3.99 -6.19 20.34
CA PRO A 68 -4.20 -5.81 21.74
C PRO A 68 -3.51 -4.47 22.06
N LEU A 69 -3.86 -3.44 21.30
CA LEU A 69 -3.25 -2.12 21.28
C LEU A 69 -3.11 -1.53 22.68
N THR A 70 -4.19 -1.52 23.46
CA THR A 70 -4.19 -1.03 24.85
C THR A 70 -3.16 -1.76 25.70
N THR A 71 -3.08 -3.08 25.59
CA THR A 71 -2.08 -3.90 26.30
C THR A 71 -0.66 -3.59 25.85
N LEU A 72 -0.43 -3.44 24.55
CA LEU A 72 0.88 -3.09 23.98
C LEU A 72 1.35 -1.69 24.42
N ALA A 73 0.40 -0.76 24.59
CA ALA A 73 0.66 0.63 24.92
C ALA A 73 0.79 0.90 26.42
N GLN A 74 -0.01 0.24 27.26
CA GLN A 74 -0.21 0.62 28.65
C GLN A 74 0.56 -0.23 29.65
N LEU A 75 1.08 -1.40 29.26
CA LEU A 75 1.85 -2.24 30.17
C LEU A 75 3.30 -1.72 30.28
N PRO A 76 3.71 -1.14 31.43
CA PRO A 76 5.06 -0.55 31.58
C PRO A 76 6.18 -1.59 31.47
N GLN A 77 5.84 -2.86 31.74
CA GLN A 77 6.74 -4.00 31.65
C GLN A 77 6.98 -4.48 30.21
N LEU A 78 6.09 -4.22 29.25
CA LEU A 78 6.30 -4.61 27.85
C LEU A 78 7.18 -3.58 27.15
N ARG A 79 8.48 -3.66 27.39
CA ARG A 79 9.46 -2.99 26.53
C ARG A 79 9.67 -3.82 25.27
N TRP A 80 9.91 -3.17 24.14
CA TRP A 80 10.17 -3.84 22.88
C TRP A 80 11.62 -3.58 22.46
N PRO A 81 12.60 -4.04 23.26
CA PRO A 81 13.98 -3.58 23.14
C PRO A 81 14.62 -3.96 21.80
N ARG A 82 14.11 -5.01 21.15
CA ARG A 82 14.62 -5.51 19.88
C ARG A 82 13.68 -5.29 18.71
N LEU A 83 12.49 -4.74 18.93
CA LEU A 83 11.51 -4.61 17.85
C LEU A 83 11.98 -3.57 16.84
N ARG A 84 12.20 -4.02 15.61
CA ARG A 84 12.66 -3.21 14.49
C ARG A 84 11.57 -2.96 13.45
N ARG A 85 10.60 -3.87 13.33
CA ARG A 85 9.54 -3.79 12.32
C ARG A 85 8.18 -4.03 12.94
N LEU A 86 7.25 -3.10 12.70
CA LEU A 86 5.87 -3.17 13.16
C LEU A 86 4.92 -2.93 11.99
N ALA A 87 3.99 -3.84 11.76
CA ALA A 87 3.00 -3.74 10.71
C ALA A 87 1.59 -4.02 11.22
N PHE A 88 0.64 -3.19 10.82
CA PHE A 88 -0.79 -3.39 11.05
C PHE A 88 -1.52 -3.55 9.72
N TYR A 89 -2.47 -4.47 9.67
CA TYR A 89 -3.29 -4.81 8.50
C TYR A 89 -4.76 -4.72 8.87
N GLY A 90 -5.67 -4.54 7.92
CA GLY A 90 -7.12 -4.60 8.21
C GLY A 90 -7.77 -3.23 8.28
N THR A 91 -8.78 -3.08 9.13
CA THR A 91 -9.56 -1.85 9.24
C THR A 91 -8.97 -0.83 10.23
N PRO A 92 -9.15 0.48 9.99
CA PRO A 92 -8.70 1.52 10.93
C PRO A 92 -9.35 1.40 12.32
N TRP A 93 -8.56 1.67 13.37
CA TRP A 93 -9.08 1.77 14.73
C TRP A 93 -10.01 2.97 14.89
N THR A 94 -11.10 2.79 15.63
CA THR A 94 -12.10 3.84 15.89
C THR A 94 -11.71 4.81 17.00
N GLU A 95 -10.95 4.39 18.03
CA GLU A 95 -10.76 5.19 19.27
C GLU A 95 -9.33 5.22 19.86
N HIS A 96 -8.28 5.00 19.08
CA HIS A 96 -6.95 4.66 19.65
C HIS A 96 -5.77 5.57 19.25
N HIS A 97 -6.00 6.88 19.13
CA HIS A 97 -4.93 7.87 18.88
C HIS A 97 -3.83 7.89 19.97
N SER A 98 -4.20 7.64 21.22
CA SER A 98 -3.26 7.54 22.35
C SER A 98 -2.38 6.31 22.27
N VAL A 99 -2.82 5.27 21.58
CA VAL A 99 -2.10 4.00 21.51
C VAL A 99 -0.91 4.12 20.59
N VAL A 100 -1.02 4.70 19.40
CA VAL A 100 0.15 4.78 18.50
C VAL A 100 1.26 5.63 19.13
N ALA A 101 0.92 6.74 19.78
CA ALA A 101 1.88 7.52 20.56
C ALA A 101 2.52 6.68 21.68
N ALA A 102 1.74 5.90 22.42
CA ALA A 102 2.25 5.04 23.49
C ALA A 102 3.14 3.89 22.97
N LEU A 103 2.80 3.29 21.82
CA LEU A 103 3.63 2.26 21.17
C LEU A 103 5.04 2.77 20.89
N THR A 104 5.18 4.03 20.47
CA THR A 104 6.49 4.60 20.15
C THR A 104 7.41 4.80 21.36
N THR A 105 6.89 4.85 22.59
CA THR A 105 7.72 5.04 23.78
C THR A 105 8.51 3.76 24.14
N GLY A 106 7.91 2.59 23.92
CA GLY A 106 8.49 1.29 24.26
C GLY A 106 9.42 0.68 23.19
N MET A 107 9.47 1.25 21.98
CA MET A 107 10.05 0.63 20.78
C MET A 107 11.23 1.43 20.20
N GLN A 108 12.27 1.68 21.00
CA GLN A 108 13.40 2.55 20.62
C GLN A 108 14.23 2.02 19.43
N CYS A 109 14.14 0.73 19.15
CA CYS A 109 14.82 0.07 18.03
C CYS A 109 13.97 0.01 16.75
N LEU A 110 12.75 0.58 16.76
CA LEU A 110 11.87 0.54 15.59
C LEU A 110 12.49 1.32 14.42
N ARG A 111 12.50 0.69 13.24
CA ARG A 111 13.03 1.22 11.98
C ARG A 111 12.04 1.12 10.83
N ASP A 112 11.10 0.17 10.87
CA ASP A 112 10.06 -0.01 9.86
C ASP A 112 8.68 0.04 10.52
N LEU A 113 7.82 0.92 10.03
CA LEU A 113 6.45 1.05 10.47
C LEU A 113 5.52 1.00 9.26
N SER A 114 4.56 0.09 9.28
CA SER A 114 3.62 -0.12 8.19
C SER A 114 2.17 -0.08 8.69
N PHE A 115 1.40 0.88 8.21
CA PHE A 115 -0.06 0.92 8.37
C PHE A 115 -0.71 0.53 7.06
N LYS A 116 -1.08 -0.73 6.92
CA LYS A 116 -1.73 -1.32 5.74
C LYS A 116 -3.22 -1.46 5.97
N LEU A 117 -3.87 -0.32 6.20
CA LEU A 117 -5.26 -0.24 6.63
C LEU A 117 -6.19 0.11 5.46
N TYR A 118 -7.45 -0.33 5.52
CA TYR A 118 -8.47 -0.05 4.50
C TYR A 118 -9.82 0.34 5.09
N THR A 119 -10.48 1.34 4.49
CA THR A 119 -11.80 1.79 4.94
C THR A 119 -12.93 1.03 4.24
N THR A 120 -13.72 0.27 5.02
CA THR A 120 -14.88 -0.50 4.52
C THR A 120 -16.15 0.31 4.34
N THR A 121 -16.27 1.48 4.98
CA THR A 121 -17.49 2.28 4.92
C THR A 121 -17.25 3.67 4.33
N SER A 122 -18.29 4.21 3.68
CA SER A 122 -18.37 5.60 3.21
C SER A 122 -18.50 6.61 4.36
N GLN A 123 -18.59 6.14 5.61
CA GLN A 123 -18.66 6.99 6.78
C GLN A 123 -17.25 7.42 7.19
N THR A 124 -17.00 8.72 7.00
CA THR A 124 -15.91 9.53 7.57
C THR A 124 -14.60 8.79 7.83
N LYS A 125 -13.65 8.97 6.91
CA LYS A 125 -12.20 8.70 7.06
C LYS A 125 -11.79 8.93 8.52
N ILE A 126 -11.73 7.88 9.35
CA ILE A 126 -11.15 8.01 10.69
C ILE A 126 -9.65 8.13 10.47
N ARG A 127 -9.16 9.35 10.73
CA ARG A 127 -7.82 9.83 10.37
C ARG A 127 -6.84 9.31 11.42
N THR A 128 -6.38 8.07 11.23
CA THR A 128 -5.46 7.41 12.16
C THR A 128 -4.11 8.12 12.24
N HIS A 129 -3.74 8.91 11.21
CA HIS A 129 -2.42 9.51 11.09
C HIS A 129 -2.30 10.97 11.56
N ASP A 130 -3.42 11.66 11.83
CA ASP A 130 -3.47 13.11 12.10
C ASP A 130 -2.56 13.60 13.26
N ARG A 131 -2.11 12.69 14.13
CA ARG A 131 -1.31 13.01 15.33
C ARG A 131 -0.13 12.07 15.55
N LEU A 132 0.32 11.37 14.51
CA LEU A 132 1.54 10.56 14.61
C LEU A 132 2.76 11.47 14.79
N GLN A 133 3.18 11.64 16.04
CA GLN A 133 4.48 12.23 16.35
C GLN A 133 5.52 11.12 16.38
N LEU A 134 6.19 10.92 15.24
CA LEU A 134 7.23 9.92 15.09
C LEU A 134 8.57 10.48 15.61
N SER A 135 8.79 10.41 16.92
CA SER A 135 10.09 10.76 17.54
C SER A 135 11.14 9.63 17.40
N LEU A 136 10.76 8.52 16.79
CA LEU A 136 11.61 7.36 16.56
C LEU A 136 12.55 7.58 15.38
N PRO A 137 13.76 7.00 15.40
CA PRO A 137 14.67 7.02 14.25
C PRO A 137 14.21 6.03 13.17
N LEU A 138 13.02 6.28 12.59
CA LEU A 138 12.37 5.44 11.61
C LEU A 138 13.06 5.55 10.24
N GLU A 139 13.36 4.42 9.62
CA GLU A 139 14.01 4.34 8.30
C GLU A 139 12.98 4.08 7.18
N ARG A 140 11.88 3.38 7.46
CA ARG A 140 10.85 3.01 6.49
C ARG A 140 9.44 3.26 7.03
N LEU A 141 8.60 3.87 6.21
CA LEU A 141 7.20 4.15 6.52
C LEU A 141 6.29 3.74 5.36
N VAL A 142 5.26 2.94 5.66
CA VAL A 142 4.16 2.62 4.75
C VAL A 142 2.86 3.16 5.32
N LEU A 143 2.18 4.02 4.57
CA LEU A 143 0.86 4.54 4.90
C LEU A 143 -0.13 4.16 3.80
N SER A 144 -1.20 3.48 4.22
CA SER A 144 -2.36 3.22 3.38
C SER A 144 -3.38 4.35 3.44
N GLU A 145 -4.06 4.61 2.32
CA GLU A 145 -5.08 5.68 2.20
C GLU A 145 -4.59 7.03 2.79
N PRO A 146 -3.39 7.51 2.41
CA PRO A 146 -2.80 8.70 2.99
C PRO A 146 -3.72 9.91 2.79
N ASN A 147 -3.92 10.71 3.84
CA ASN A 147 -4.67 11.95 3.73
C ASN A 147 -3.69 13.12 3.49
N PRO A 148 -3.85 13.87 2.38
CA PRO A 148 -2.93 14.95 2.02
C PRO A 148 -2.92 16.11 3.01
N ARG A 149 -3.79 16.12 4.03
CA ARG A 149 -3.81 17.13 5.10
C ARG A 149 -3.23 16.65 6.43
N ASP A 150 -2.77 15.39 6.55
CA ASP A 150 -2.29 14.87 7.82
C ASP A 150 -1.00 15.58 8.26
N ALA A 151 -0.92 16.00 9.52
CA ALA A 151 0.26 16.67 10.06
C ALA A 151 1.50 15.76 10.16
N VAL A 152 1.34 14.44 10.06
CA VAL A 152 2.45 13.47 10.11
C VAL A 152 3.55 13.79 9.09
N PHE A 153 3.17 14.30 7.91
CA PHE A 153 4.10 14.62 6.83
C PHE A 153 5.00 15.82 7.13
N GLU A 154 4.64 16.66 8.11
CA GLU A 154 5.46 17.79 8.58
C GLU A 154 6.48 17.37 9.65
N HIS A 155 6.33 16.17 10.20
CA HIS A 155 7.08 15.69 11.36
C HIS A 155 7.72 14.32 11.10
N LEU A 156 7.98 13.97 9.84
CA LEU A 156 8.70 12.74 9.50
C LEU A 156 10.15 12.82 10.00
N PRO A 157 10.69 11.72 10.58
CA PRO A 157 12.03 11.74 11.11
C PRO A 157 13.06 11.86 9.98
N PRO A 158 14.17 12.60 10.17
CA PRO A 158 15.18 12.79 9.14
C PRO A 158 15.95 11.51 8.77
N THR A 159 15.79 10.44 9.56
CA THR A 159 16.34 9.11 9.29
C THR A 159 15.54 8.33 8.26
N LEU A 160 14.35 8.82 7.87
CA LEU A 160 13.48 8.14 6.92
C LEU A 160 14.09 8.17 5.52
N SER A 161 14.38 6.99 4.98
CA SER A 161 14.92 6.81 3.63
C SER A 161 13.90 6.16 2.69
N ALA A 162 12.94 5.41 3.22
CA ALA A 162 11.90 4.75 2.41
C ALA A 162 10.49 5.22 2.80
N LEU A 163 9.75 5.76 1.84
CA LEU A 163 8.36 6.19 2.01
C LEU A 163 7.45 5.49 1.00
N SER A 164 6.33 4.94 1.48
CA SER A 164 5.31 4.30 0.64
C SER A 164 3.94 4.89 0.96
N LEU A 165 3.37 5.59 -0.01
CA LEU A 165 2.06 6.24 0.02
C LEU A 165 1.16 5.48 -0.95
N ARG A 166 0.43 4.47 -0.46
CA ARG A 166 -0.27 3.51 -1.32
C ARG A 166 -1.67 3.23 -0.80
N ASN A 167 -2.48 2.49 -1.55
CA ASN A 167 -3.64 1.83 -0.98
C ASN A 167 -3.27 0.40 -0.57
N TRP A 168 -4.04 -0.14 0.37
CA TRP A 168 -3.96 -1.54 0.73
C TRP A 168 -5.36 -2.15 0.82
N PRO A 169 -5.67 -3.19 0.05
CA PRO A 169 -4.98 -3.59 -1.18
C PRO A 169 -4.87 -2.43 -2.19
N HIS A 170 -4.02 -2.58 -3.22
CA HIS A 170 -3.96 -1.60 -4.31
C HIS A 170 -5.31 -1.49 -5.03
N LEU A 171 -5.65 -0.33 -5.60
CA LEU A 171 -6.95 -0.17 -6.28
C LEU A 171 -7.17 -1.16 -7.43
N HIS A 172 -6.13 -1.54 -8.18
CA HIS A 172 -6.26 -2.56 -9.24
C HIS A 172 -6.70 -3.93 -8.71
N PHE A 173 -6.40 -4.25 -7.45
CA PHE A 173 -6.91 -5.45 -6.81
C PHE A 173 -8.41 -5.33 -6.52
N HIS A 174 -8.87 -4.16 -6.06
CA HIS A 174 -10.30 -3.89 -5.90
C HIS A 174 -11.05 -3.88 -7.24
N GLN A 175 -10.44 -3.33 -8.30
CA GLN A 175 -10.97 -3.42 -9.67
C GLN A 175 -11.11 -4.87 -10.11
N TYR A 176 -10.07 -5.68 -9.89
CA TYR A 176 -10.10 -7.10 -10.19
C TYR A 176 -11.23 -7.81 -9.42
N LEU A 177 -11.35 -7.60 -8.11
CA LEU A 177 -12.40 -8.19 -7.28
C LEU A 177 -13.81 -7.78 -7.74
N HIS A 178 -14.00 -6.51 -8.07
CA HIS A 178 -15.27 -6.01 -8.60
C HIS A 178 -15.61 -6.59 -9.98
N ASP A 179 -14.63 -6.64 -10.89
CA ASP A 179 -14.83 -7.19 -12.24
C ASP A 179 -15.21 -8.69 -12.19
N ILE A 180 -14.72 -9.43 -11.19
CA ILE A 180 -14.99 -10.86 -11.04
C ILE A 180 -16.25 -11.17 -10.22
N ALA A 181 -16.62 -10.32 -9.27
CA ALA A 181 -17.73 -10.58 -8.35
C ALA A 181 -18.42 -9.27 -7.93
N SER A 182 -18.96 -8.53 -8.90
CA SER A 182 -19.63 -7.24 -8.72
C SER A 182 -20.80 -7.25 -7.74
N ASP A 183 -21.45 -8.41 -7.57
CA ASP A 183 -22.59 -8.58 -6.65
C ASP A 183 -22.14 -8.72 -5.19
N VAL A 184 -20.85 -9.01 -4.96
CA VAL A 184 -20.26 -9.26 -3.63
C VAL A 184 -19.34 -8.11 -3.22
N TYR A 185 -18.66 -7.48 -4.17
CA TYR A 185 -17.70 -6.41 -3.92
C TYR A 185 -18.18 -5.07 -4.44
N ASP A 186 -18.09 -4.06 -3.57
CA ASP A 186 -18.38 -2.68 -3.90
C ASP A 186 -17.57 -2.19 -5.11
N ASN A 187 -18.12 -1.17 -5.79
CA ASN A 187 -17.44 -0.50 -6.90
C ASN A 187 -16.07 0.04 -6.44
N PRO A 188 -15.01 -0.06 -7.27
CA PRO A 188 -13.68 0.40 -6.90
C PRO A 188 -13.71 1.87 -6.46
N ARG A 189 -13.18 2.12 -5.27
CA ARG A 189 -13.21 3.43 -4.62
C ARG A 189 -12.08 4.30 -5.13
N TYR A 190 -12.33 5.07 -6.19
CA TYR A 190 -11.35 6.06 -6.67
C TYR A 190 -11.26 7.30 -5.76
N ASP A 191 -12.23 7.50 -4.86
CA ASP A 191 -12.29 8.61 -3.90
C ASP A 191 -11.27 8.49 -2.74
N ILE A 192 -10.70 7.29 -2.56
CA ILE A 192 -9.65 7.04 -1.56
C ILE A 192 -8.24 7.22 -2.12
N LEU A 193 -8.08 7.33 -3.44
CA LEU A 193 -6.78 7.63 -4.05
C LEU A 193 -6.42 9.10 -3.83
N LEU A 194 -5.11 9.34 -3.67
CA LEU A 194 -4.56 10.67 -3.89
C LEU A 194 -4.72 11.05 -5.36
N ASP A 195 -5.13 12.27 -5.65
CA ASP A 195 -4.88 12.86 -6.97
C ASP A 195 -3.38 13.23 -7.09
N SER A 196 -2.83 13.37 -8.29
CA SER A 196 -1.40 13.75 -8.43
C SER A 196 -1.09 15.10 -7.77
N SER A 197 -2.02 16.06 -7.80
CA SER A 197 -1.90 17.32 -7.04
C SER A 197 -1.85 17.11 -5.52
N ASP A 198 -2.65 16.19 -4.99
CA ASP A 198 -2.64 15.83 -3.58
C ASP A 198 -1.33 15.12 -3.20
N GLY A 199 -0.85 14.19 -4.04
CA GLY A 199 0.46 13.55 -3.89
C GLY A 199 1.59 14.59 -3.86
N LEU A 200 1.56 15.59 -4.74
CA LEU A 200 2.53 16.69 -4.76
C LEU A 200 2.48 17.50 -3.46
N SER A 201 1.27 17.77 -2.93
CA SER A 201 1.11 18.50 -1.67
C SER A 201 1.70 17.74 -0.47
N VAL A 202 1.61 16.40 -0.48
CA VAL A 202 2.26 15.55 0.52
C VAL A 202 3.78 15.63 0.39
N LEU A 203 4.31 15.38 -0.80
CA LEU A 203 5.76 15.33 -1.01
C LEU A 203 6.45 16.69 -0.76
N ARG A 204 5.75 17.81 -0.98
CA ARG A 204 6.23 19.16 -0.61
C ARG A 204 6.50 19.33 0.89
N ARG A 205 5.82 18.58 1.74
CA ARG A 205 6.06 18.59 3.19
C ARG A 205 7.20 17.66 3.60
N CYS A 206 7.66 16.82 2.68
CA CYS A 206 8.76 15.87 2.87
C CYS A 206 10.13 16.37 2.35
N VAL A 207 10.28 17.65 1.96
CA VAL A 207 11.47 18.21 1.25
C VAL A 207 12.80 18.08 2.01
N GLY A 208 12.78 17.81 3.32
CA GLY A 208 13.99 17.59 4.11
C GLY A 208 14.51 16.14 4.13
N LEU A 209 13.77 15.19 3.54
CA LEU A 209 14.11 13.77 3.61
C LEU A 209 15.10 13.35 2.52
N SER A 210 16.07 12.52 2.89
CA SER A 210 17.00 11.88 1.95
C SER A 210 16.46 10.52 1.50
N LEU A 211 15.37 10.54 0.72
CA LEU A 211 14.72 9.31 0.29
C LEU A 211 15.57 8.56 -0.75
N ASP A 212 15.80 7.27 -0.49
CA ASP A 212 16.39 6.31 -1.43
C ASP A 212 15.32 5.41 -2.06
N GLN A 213 14.14 5.29 -1.43
CA GLN A 213 13.01 4.54 -1.94
C GLN A 213 11.70 5.32 -1.81
N LEU A 214 10.96 5.39 -2.91
CA LEU A 214 9.63 6.00 -2.95
C LEU A 214 8.65 5.05 -3.64
N GLU A 215 7.50 4.86 -3.01
CA GLU A 215 6.32 4.25 -3.62
C GLU A 215 5.15 5.21 -3.49
N ILE A 216 4.48 5.51 -4.60
CA ILE A 216 3.29 6.37 -4.60
C ILE A 216 2.20 5.78 -5.50
N GLU A 217 0.98 5.75 -4.97
CA GLU A 217 -0.23 5.36 -5.66
C GLU A 217 -1.15 6.57 -5.78
N TYR A 218 -1.52 6.93 -7.02
CA TYR A 218 -2.29 8.14 -7.29
C TYR A 218 -3.15 8.02 -8.54
N ARG A 219 -4.19 8.86 -8.60
CA ARG A 219 -5.02 9.11 -9.77
C ARG A 219 -4.49 10.34 -10.51
N ALA A 220 -4.32 10.21 -11.82
CA ALA A 220 -3.84 11.30 -12.64
C ALA A 220 -4.81 12.50 -12.64
N ASP A 221 -4.24 13.69 -12.69
CA ASP A 221 -4.90 14.98 -12.86
C ASP A 221 -3.93 15.95 -13.57
N GLU A 222 -4.30 17.21 -13.70
CA GLU A 222 -3.46 18.24 -14.36
C GLU A 222 -2.11 18.47 -13.64
N GLY A 223 -1.94 17.97 -12.41
CA GLY A 223 -0.74 18.11 -11.59
C GLY A 223 0.30 17.01 -11.77
N GLU A 224 0.07 16.03 -12.65
CA GLU A 224 0.92 14.84 -12.83
C GLU A 224 2.37 15.20 -13.17
N ASP A 225 2.58 16.05 -14.18
CA ASP A 225 3.92 16.50 -14.57
C ASP A 225 4.65 17.21 -13.42
N ALA A 226 3.92 18.05 -12.68
CA ALA A 226 4.47 18.77 -11.53
C ALA A 226 4.87 17.81 -10.40
N LEU A 227 4.10 16.75 -10.16
CA LEU A 227 4.44 15.69 -9.21
C LEU A 227 5.74 14.97 -9.64
N LEU A 228 5.81 14.53 -10.90
CA LEU A 228 6.97 13.79 -11.42
C LEU A 228 8.25 14.63 -11.38
N GLN A 229 8.18 15.87 -11.86
CA GLN A 229 9.31 16.82 -11.82
C GLN A 229 9.74 17.11 -10.38
N PHE A 230 8.78 17.28 -9.48
CA PHE A 230 9.07 17.54 -8.08
C PHE A 230 9.86 16.39 -7.44
N MET A 231 9.47 15.14 -7.70
CA MET A 231 10.18 13.96 -7.19
C MET A 231 11.64 13.94 -7.65
N VAL A 232 11.87 14.22 -8.94
CA VAL A 232 13.20 14.22 -9.54
C VAL A 232 14.10 15.29 -8.94
N VAL A 233 13.56 16.49 -8.72
CA VAL A 233 14.31 17.63 -8.16
C VAL A 233 14.59 17.46 -6.67
N ASN A 234 13.62 16.97 -5.88
CA ASN A 234 13.73 16.97 -4.42
C ASN A 234 14.22 15.64 -3.83
N PHE A 235 14.15 14.54 -4.59
CA PHE A 235 14.66 13.23 -4.17
C PHE A 235 15.65 12.67 -5.21
N PRO A 236 16.77 13.36 -5.47
CA PRO A 236 17.74 12.95 -6.49
C PRO A 236 18.47 11.65 -6.16
N HIS A 237 18.41 11.20 -4.90
CA HIS A 237 19.05 9.97 -4.41
C HIS A 237 18.17 8.72 -4.52
N LEU A 238 17.01 8.81 -5.16
CA LEU A 238 16.14 7.66 -5.36
C LEU A 238 16.86 6.56 -6.14
N THR A 239 17.02 5.41 -5.49
CA THR A 239 17.52 4.17 -6.11
C THR A 239 16.38 3.24 -6.50
N SER A 240 15.23 3.35 -5.82
CA SER A 240 14.02 2.58 -6.09
C SER A 240 12.79 3.46 -6.16
N LEU A 241 12.09 3.43 -7.28
CA LEU A 241 10.81 4.12 -7.47
C LEU A 241 9.73 3.10 -7.85
N LYS A 242 8.61 3.13 -7.14
CA LYS A 242 7.38 2.42 -7.54
C LYS A 242 6.26 3.42 -7.78
N LEU A 243 5.65 3.36 -8.95
CA LEU A 243 4.51 4.20 -9.31
C LEU A 243 3.31 3.32 -9.58
N HIS A 244 2.18 3.66 -8.98
CA HIS A 244 0.88 3.10 -9.31
C HIS A 244 -0.01 4.26 -9.79
N ARG A 245 -0.05 4.46 -11.10
CA ARG A 245 -0.82 5.51 -11.76
C ARG A 245 -2.16 4.96 -12.23
N TYR A 246 -3.25 5.58 -11.80
CA TYR A 246 -4.60 5.36 -12.34
C TYR A 246 -5.05 6.52 -13.21
N ARG A 247 -5.91 6.24 -14.18
CA ARG A 247 -6.48 7.26 -15.06
C ARG A 247 -7.30 8.29 -14.30
N SER A 248 -7.21 9.54 -14.75
CA SER A 248 -8.09 10.63 -14.36
C SER A 248 -9.55 10.32 -14.64
N ALA A 249 -10.46 11.05 -13.97
CA ALA A 249 -11.89 10.89 -14.22
C ALA A 249 -12.29 11.19 -15.68
N LEU A 250 -11.54 12.05 -16.37
CA LEU A 250 -11.73 12.36 -17.79
C LEU A 250 -11.31 11.18 -18.68
N GLU A 251 -10.07 10.68 -18.52
CA GLU A 251 -9.55 9.53 -19.26
C GLU A 251 -10.40 8.26 -19.03
N GLN A 252 -11.02 8.11 -17.87
CA GLN A 252 -11.97 7.02 -17.58
C GLN A 252 -13.32 7.16 -18.30
N ARG A 253 -13.79 8.39 -18.55
CA ARG A 253 -15.02 8.64 -19.32
C ARG A 253 -14.76 8.37 -20.80
N GLU A 254 -13.67 8.92 -21.33
CA GLU A 254 -13.27 8.72 -22.72
C GLU A 254 -13.01 7.23 -23.04
N GLY A 255 -12.32 6.51 -22.15
CA GLY A 255 -12.06 5.08 -22.32
C GLY A 255 -13.32 4.20 -22.27
N ARG A 256 -14.39 4.64 -21.58
CA ARG A 256 -15.68 3.93 -21.57
C ARG A 256 -16.40 4.05 -22.90
N ASP A 257 -16.35 5.22 -23.53
CA ASP A 257 -16.99 5.45 -24.83
C ASP A 257 -16.30 4.64 -25.94
N VAL A 258 -14.98 4.46 -25.88
CA VAL A 258 -14.23 3.60 -26.82
C VAL A 258 -14.58 2.11 -26.64
N SER A 259 -14.73 1.65 -25.40
CA SER A 259 -15.04 0.25 -25.08
C SER A 259 -16.48 -0.15 -25.47
N ALA A 260 -17.43 0.79 -25.44
CA ALA A 260 -18.83 0.55 -25.81
C ALA A 260 -19.03 0.41 -27.33
N VAL A 261 -18.10 0.92 -28.15
CA VAL A 261 -18.24 0.98 -29.62
C VAL A 261 -17.54 -0.19 -30.34
N SER A 262 -16.66 -0.95 -29.67
CA SER A 262 -15.87 -1.97 -30.37
C SER A 262 -15.99 -3.39 -29.80
N HIS A 263 -16.91 -4.16 -30.39
CA HIS A 263 -16.76 -5.61 -30.50
C HIS A 263 -16.41 -6.07 -31.93
N ASN A 264 -16.37 -5.18 -32.93
CA ASN A 264 -16.17 -5.56 -34.34
C ASN A 264 -15.34 -4.56 -35.18
N LEU A 265 -14.76 -3.51 -34.59
CA LEU A 265 -13.92 -2.56 -35.33
C LEU A 265 -12.44 -2.72 -34.96
N PRO A 266 -11.50 -2.60 -35.93
CA PRO A 266 -10.08 -2.59 -35.63
C PRO A 266 -9.81 -1.47 -34.62
N ILE A 267 -9.20 -1.83 -33.50
CA ILE A 267 -8.73 -0.89 -32.49
C ILE A 267 -7.84 0.13 -33.23
N PRO A 268 -8.16 1.44 -33.23
CA PRO A 268 -7.32 2.42 -33.89
C PRO A 268 -5.92 2.34 -33.28
N PRO A 269 -4.85 2.47 -34.07
CA PRO A 269 -3.49 2.36 -33.56
C PRO A 269 -3.27 3.38 -32.44
N CYS A 270 -3.05 2.82 -31.25
CA CYS A 270 -2.51 3.29 -29.98
C CYS A 270 -1.49 4.46 -30.03
N CYS A 271 -1.84 5.59 -30.63
CA CYS A 271 -0.93 6.72 -30.74
C CYS A 271 -0.88 7.62 -29.49
N THR A 272 -1.89 7.65 -28.61
CA THR A 272 -1.86 8.54 -27.44
C THR A 272 -1.03 7.95 -26.29
N ASP A 273 -1.08 6.63 -26.08
CA ASP A 273 -0.42 5.98 -24.94
C ASP A 273 1.10 5.85 -25.13
N CYS A 274 1.59 5.72 -26.37
CA CYS A 274 3.02 5.73 -26.70
C CYS A 274 3.72 7.04 -26.26
N TYR A 275 2.99 8.16 -26.19
CA TYR A 275 3.53 9.42 -25.70
C TYR A 275 3.63 9.44 -24.18
N LEU A 276 2.68 8.83 -23.48
CA LEU A 276 2.65 8.87 -22.02
C LEU A 276 3.88 8.17 -21.42
N GLU A 277 4.23 7.00 -21.93
CA GLU A 277 5.34 6.21 -21.36
C GLU A 277 6.68 6.87 -21.63
N ARG A 278 6.86 7.43 -22.83
CA ARG A 278 8.07 8.19 -23.18
C ARG A 278 8.16 9.46 -22.35
N HIS A 279 7.07 10.22 -22.25
CA HIS A 279 7.00 11.44 -21.46
C HIS A 279 7.35 11.17 -19.99
N PHE A 280 6.78 10.12 -19.40
CA PHE A 280 7.13 9.68 -18.04
C PHE A 280 8.61 9.30 -17.93
N ALA A 281 9.12 8.51 -18.86
CA ALA A 281 10.51 8.11 -18.85
C ALA A 281 11.45 9.32 -18.97
N GLU A 282 11.10 10.32 -19.78
CA GLU A 282 11.84 11.58 -19.96
C GLU A 282 11.81 12.44 -18.70
N LEU A 283 10.65 12.56 -18.05
CA LEU A 283 10.52 13.28 -16.77
C LEU A 283 11.33 12.63 -15.67
N LEU A 284 11.40 11.29 -15.64
CA LEU A 284 12.15 10.52 -14.63
C LEU A 284 13.63 10.34 -14.98
N ALA A 285 14.03 10.60 -16.22
CA ALA A 285 15.40 10.46 -16.72
C ALA A 285 16.49 11.12 -15.85
N PRO A 286 16.26 12.29 -15.22
CA PRO A 286 17.29 12.91 -14.40
C PRO A 286 17.57 12.18 -13.07
N LEU A 287 16.78 11.17 -12.68
CA LEU A 287 17.09 10.28 -11.57
C LEU A 287 18.27 9.35 -11.92
N SER A 288 19.47 9.89 -11.88
CA SER A 288 20.72 9.20 -12.25
C SER A 288 21.04 7.98 -11.40
N GLN A 289 20.54 7.92 -10.17
CA GLN A 289 20.79 6.81 -9.23
C GLN A 289 19.72 5.72 -9.30
N LEU A 290 18.65 5.91 -10.09
CA LEU A 290 17.53 5.00 -10.15
C LEU A 290 17.93 3.68 -10.81
N CYS A 291 18.06 2.62 -10.00
CA CYS A 291 18.40 1.28 -10.48
C CYS A 291 17.20 0.32 -10.48
N ARG A 292 16.10 0.70 -9.80
CA ARG A 292 14.87 -0.09 -9.74
C ARG A 292 13.65 0.79 -9.99
N PHE A 293 12.98 0.55 -11.12
CA PHE A 293 11.67 1.13 -11.41
C PHE A 293 10.61 0.03 -11.46
N LYS A 294 9.46 0.27 -10.81
CA LYS A 294 8.27 -0.57 -10.94
C LYS A 294 7.06 0.32 -11.24
N GLY A 295 6.44 0.15 -12.40
CA GLY A 295 5.25 0.90 -12.77
C GLY A 295 4.03 -0.02 -12.88
N TYR A 296 2.93 0.35 -12.24
CA TYR A 296 1.59 0.01 -12.67
C TYR A 296 1.01 1.26 -13.34
N LEU A 297 0.77 1.17 -14.64
CA LEU A 297 0.20 2.26 -15.43
C LEU A 297 -1.15 1.77 -15.97
N ASP A 298 -2.25 2.33 -15.48
CA ASP A 298 -3.60 2.00 -15.94
C ASP A 298 -3.82 2.59 -17.35
N PHE A 299 -3.67 1.76 -18.37
CA PHE A 299 -3.98 2.12 -19.77
C PHE A 299 -5.43 1.77 -20.13
N VAL A 300 -5.96 2.44 -21.15
CA VAL A 300 -7.32 2.18 -21.65
C VAL A 300 -7.49 0.72 -22.09
N ASP A 301 -6.44 0.15 -22.69
CA ASP A 301 -6.45 -1.18 -23.30
C ASP A 301 -6.00 -2.31 -22.35
N MET A 302 -5.90 -2.04 -21.04
CA MET A 302 -5.54 -3.06 -20.05
C MET A 302 -6.57 -4.20 -20.05
N PRO A 303 -6.10 -5.47 -20.11
CA PRO A 303 -6.98 -6.63 -20.23
C PRO A 303 -7.82 -6.78 -18.96
N ARG A 304 -9.13 -6.92 -19.12
CA ARG A 304 -10.05 -7.20 -18.01
C ARG A 304 -10.46 -8.67 -18.01
N PRO A 305 -10.53 -9.32 -16.83
CA PRO A 305 -11.05 -10.66 -16.74
C PRO A 305 -12.52 -10.67 -17.16
N ARG A 306 -12.92 -11.69 -17.92
CA ARG A 306 -14.34 -11.95 -18.20
C ARG A 306 -14.83 -13.05 -17.30
N VAL A 307 -16.05 -12.87 -16.80
CA VAL A 307 -16.75 -13.90 -16.03
C VAL A 307 -17.37 -14.89 -17.01
N VAL A 308 -16.87 -16.13 -17.01
CA VAL A 308 -17.43 -17.25 -17.75
C VAL A 308 -18.23 -18.10 -16.76
N SER A 309 -19.54 -18.13 -16.92
CA SER A 309 -20.41 -19.02 -16.13
C SER A 309 -20.14 -20.46 -16.53
N LEU A 310 -19.75 -21.31 -15.56
CA LEU A 310 -19.58 -22.75 -15.77
C LEU A 310 -20.89 -23.52 -15.49
N GLY A 311 -21.99 -22.82 -15.26
CA GLY A 311 -23.29 -23.41 -14.91
C GLY A 311 -23.55 -23.50 -13.40
N PRO A 312 -24.78 -23.88 -13.00
CA PRO A 312 -25.30 -23.66 -11.63
C PRO A 312 -24.55 -24.37 -10.50
N ARG A 313 -23.71 -25.37 -10.81
CA ARG A 313 -23.00 -26.20 -9.83
C ARG A 313 -21.49 -26.06 -9.87
N LEU A 314 -20.94 -25.46 -10.92
CA LEU A 314 -19.49 -25.37 -11.15
C LEU A 314 -18.93 -23.98 -10.84
N GLY A 315 -19.81 -23.01 -10.54
CA GLY A 315 -19.44 -21.65 -10.19
C GLY A 315 -19.03 -20.81 -11.40
N PHE A 316 -18.19 -19.81 -11.14
CA PHE A 316 -17.67 -18.90 -12.16
C PHE A 316 -16.19 -19.19 -12.40
N ARG A 317 -15.75 -19.06 -13.66
CA ARG A 317 -14.34 -19.04 -14.02
C ARG A 317 -14.01 -17.68 -14.64
N TYR A 318 -12.86 -17.15 -14.29
CA TYR A 318 -12.36 -15.91 -14.86
C TYR A 318 -11.36 -16.22 -15.96
N GLU A 319 -11.63 -15.70 -17.15
CA GLU A 319 -10.79 -15.90 -18.31
C GLU A 319 -10.46 -14.55 -18.95
N TYR A 320 -9.19 -14.39 -19.34
CA TYR A 320 -8.77 -13.28 -20.17
C TYR A 320 -8.83 -13.69 -21.63
N HIS A 321 -9.23 -12.77 -22.51
CA HIS A 321 -9.18 -13.05 -23.94
C HIS A 321 -7.72 -13.16 -24.40
N PRO A 322 -7.31 -14.24 -25.10
CA PRO A 322 -5.92 -14.45 -25.49
C PRO A 322 -5.30 -13.28 -26.26
N SER A 323 -6.07 -12.63 -27.16
CA SER A 323 -5.57 -11.46 -27.90
C SER A 323 -5.36 -10.23 -27.01
N GLN A 324 -6.15 -10.03 -25.95
CA GLN A 324 -5.97 -8.91 -25.03
C GLN A 324 -4.73 -9.13 -24.16
N ILE A 325 -4.47 -10.36 -23.73
CA ILE A 325 -3.22 -10.71 -23.03
C ILE A 325 -2.01 -10.52 -23.94
N GLN A 326 -2.09 -10.96 -25.19
CA GLN A 326 -1.01 -10.78 -26.15
C GLN A 326 -0.73 -9.29 -26.41
N HIS A 327 -1.77 -8.50 -26.63
CA HIS A 327 -1.64 -7.05 -26.78
C HIS A 327 -1.04 -6.39 -25.53
N CYS A 328 -1.51 -6.74 -24.33
CA CYS A 328 -0.96 -6.24 -23.07
C CYS A 328 0.53 -6.56 -22.91
N ARG A 329 0.96 -7.77 -23.32
CA ARG A 329 2.38 -8.14 -23.33
C ARG A 329 3.19 -7.27 -24.29
N GLU A 330 2.66 -7.00 -25.47
CA GLU A 330 3.31 -6.12 -26.47
C GLU A 330 3.45 -4.70 -25.94
N VAL A 331 2.38 -4.11 -25.41
CA VAL A 331 2.41 -2.78 -24.77
C VAL A 331 3.44 -2.77 -23.63
N THR A 332 3.39 -3.74 -22.72
CA THR A 332 4.34 -3.84 -21.59
C THR A 332 5.79 -3.89 -22.08
N LEU A 333 6.08 -4.65 -23.15
CA LEU A 333 7.42 -4.75 -23.71
C LEU A 333 7.88 -3.43 -24.34
N ILE A 334 6.97 -2.74 -25.06
CA ILE A 334 7.23 -1.43 -25.65
C ILE A 334 7.51 -0.41 -24.53
N THR A 335 6.63 -0.30 -23.54
CA THR A 335 6.80 0.57 -22.37
C THR A 335 8.15 0.29 -21.69
N ALA A 336 8.45 -0.97 -21.36
CA ALA A 336 9.70 -1.34 -20.70
C ALA A 336 10.93 -0.98 -21.55
N THR A 337 10.84 -1.15 -22.87
CA THR A 337 11.91 -0.77 -23.81
C THR A 337 12.12 0.73 -23.84
N VAL A 338 11.05 1.52 -23.88
CA VAL A 338 11.12 3.00 -23.84
C VAL A 338 11.79 3.47 -22.55
N PHE A 339 11.33 2.97 -21.39
CA PHE A 339 11.95 3.28 -20.11
C PHE A 339 13.43 2.90 -20.07
N ALA A 340 13.77 1.67 -20.49
CA ALA A 340 15.16 1.22 -20.52
C ALA A 340 16.04 2.10 -21.41
N GLN A 341 15.56 2.48 -22.60
CA GLN A 341 16.31 3.33 -23.53
C GLN A 341 16.51 4.74 -23.00
N VAL A 342 15.44 5.38 -22.50
CA VAL A 342 15.49 6.77 -22.03
C VAL A 342 16.34 6.88 -20.77
N LEU A 343 16.12 6.00 -19.78
CA LEU A 343 16.88 6.01 -18.53
C LEU A 343 18.37 5.68 -18.76
N SER A 344 18.68 4.69 -19.61
CA SER A 344 20.08 4.33 -19.90
C SER A 344 20.85 5.44 -20.63
N ARG A 345 20.20 6.18 -21.55
CA ARG A 345 20.84 7.31 -22.23
C ARG A 345 21.20 8.42 -21.25
N ALA A 346 20.31 8.71 -20.30
CA ALA A 346 20.56 9.72 -19.29
C ALA A 346 21.73 9.35 -18.38
N HIS A 347 21.88 8.06 -18.05
CA HIS A 347 23.00 7.57 -17.22
C HIS A 347 24.33 7.50 -17.97
N GLY A 348 24.32 7.14 -19.26
CA GLY A 348 25.52 7.06 -20.09
C GLY A 348 26.13 8.41 -20.48
N ALA A 349 25.36 9.51 -20.42
CA ALA A 349 25.81 10.85 -20.76
C ALA A 349 26.56 11.58 -19.62
N GLN A 350 26.69 10.96 -18.45
CA GLN A 350 27.32 11.54 -17.25
C GLN A 350 28.76 11.03 -16.99
N CYS A 351 29.35 10.27 -17.92
CA CYS A 351 30.72 9.75 -17.84
C CYS A 351 31.70 10.54 -18.71
#